data_AF-A0A7C9IQ82-F1
#
_entry.id   AF-A0A7C9IQ82-F1
#
_cell.length_a   1.000
_cell.length_b   1.000
_cell.length_c   1.000
_cell.angle_alpha   90.00
_cell.angle_beta   90.00
_cell.angle_gamma   90.00
#
_symmetry.space_group_name_H-M   'P 1'
#
loop_
_entity.id
_entity.type
_entity.pdbx_description
1 polymer ?
#
loop_
_entity_poly.entity_id
_entity_poly.type
_entity_poly.pdbx_seq_one_letter_code
_entity_poly.pdbx_strand_id
1 'polypeptide(L)' 'MLGVLLKEQRLGKHMTLRQLAATLNERYGLNLSAGMLSRYENGTNVSTGNLFFIADFFEIDLTAFAKSFVKNRRAEIAD' A
#
# COMPACT_ATOMS: atom_id res chain seq x y z
N MET A 1 -8.97 -3.00 -0.80
CA MET A 1 -8.80 -1.58 -1.17
C MET A 1 -7.37 -1.08 -0.96
N LEU A 2 -6.76 -1.17 0.23
CA LEU A 2 -5.39 -0.65 0.42
C LEU A 2 -4.34 -1.38 -0.44
N GLY A 3 -4.39 -2.71 -0.52
CA GLY A 3 -3.51 -3.48 -1.40
C GLY A 3 -3.68 -3.14 -2.88
N VAL A 4 -4.91 -2.85 -3.31
CA VAL A 4 -5.21 -2.42 -4.69
C VAL A 4 -4.58 -1.07 -4.98
N LEU A 5 -4.77 -0.09 -4.09
CA LEU A 5 -4.12 1.23 -4.19
C LEU A 5 -2.60 1.11 -4.26
N LEU A 6 -2.00 0.26 -3.42
CA LEU A 6 -0.55 0.01 -3.44
C LEU A 6 -0.08 -0.51 -4.81
N LYS A 7 -0.82 -1.47 -5.36
CA LYS A 7 -0.53 -2.04 -6.68
C LYS A 7 -0.63 -1.01 -7.79
N GLU A 8 -1.69 -0.20 -7.79
CA GLU A 8 -1.90 0.89 -8.75
C GLU A 8 -0.76 1.91 -8.68
N GLN A 9 -0.39 2.36 -7.48
CA GLN A 9 0.70 3.31 -7.27
C GLN A 9 2.05 2.75 -7.73
N ARG A 10 2.35 1.48 -7.43
CA ARG A 10 3.56 0.82 -7.93
C ARG A 10 3.60 0.76 -9.45
N LEU A 11 2.49 0.37 -10.08
CA LEU A 11 2.38 0.27 -11.53
C LEU A 11 2.45 1.65 -12.20
N GLY A 12 1.87 2.69 -11.60
CA GLY A 12 1.97 4.07 -12.06
C GLY A 12 3.39 4.64 -12.02
N LYS A 13 4.24 4.15 -11.10
CA LYS A 13 5.68 4.43 -11.09
C LYS A 13 6.51 3.47 -11.97
N HIS A 14 5.88 2.57 -12.71
CA HIS A 14 6.53 1.56 -13.56
C HIS A 14 7.53 0.65 -12.82
N MET A 15 7.27 0.36 -11.54
CA MET A 15 8.18 -0.46 -10.73
C MET A 15 7.72 -1.94 -10.69
N THR A 16 8.68 -2.85 -10.81
CA THR A 16 8.48 -4.24 -10.37
C THR A 16 8.43 -4.31 -8.84
N LEU A 17 7.88 -5.39 -8.29
CA LEU A 17 7.88 -5.62 -6.84
C LEU A 17 9.30 -5.67 -6.25
N ARG A 18 10.28 -6.19 -7.01
CA ARG A 18 11.69 -6.23 -6.58
C ARG A 18 12.28 -4.82 -6.50
N GLN A 19 12.01 -3.98 -7.50
CA GLN A 19 12.44 -2.58 -7.48
C GLN A 19 11.79 -1.81 -6.33
N LEU A 20 10.48 -1.98 -6.11
CA LEU A 20 9.81 -1.32 -4.99
C LEU A 20 10.39 -1.75 -3.65
N ALA A 21 10.63 -3.06 -3.44
CA ALA A 21 11.26 -3.56 -2.22
C ALA A 21 12.65 -2.95 -2.01
N ALA A 22 13.50 -2.96 -3.05
CA ALA A 22 14.84 -2.39 -2.98
C ALA A 22 14.80 -0.90 -2.62
N THR A 23 13.94 -0.11 -3.29
CA THR A 23 13.81 1.33 -3.04
C THR A 23 13.30 1.63 -1.62
N LEU A 24 12.30 0.90 -1.13
CA LEU A 24 11.79 1.10 0.23
C LEU A 24 12.82 0.71 1.28
N ASN A 25 13.57 -0.38 1.06
CA ASN A 25 14.61 -0.83 1.95
C ASN A 25 15.77 0.17 2.00
N GLU A 26 16.20 0.67 0.85
CA GLU A 26 17.27 1.67 0.73
C GLU A 26 16.88 3.00 1.38
N ARG A 27 15.66 3.49 1.13
CA ARG A 27 15.21 4.80 1.62
C ARG A 27 14.92 4.83 3.12
N TYR A 28 14.39 3.74 3.68
CA TYR A 28 13.86 3.72 5.05
C TYR A 28 14.52 2.67 5.97
N GLY A 29 15.54 1.94 5.49
CA GLY A 29 16.21 0.90 6.28
C GLY A 29 15.33 -0.32 6.59
N LEU A 30 14.40 -0.65 5.69
CA LEU A 30 13.47 -1.76 5.86
C LEU A 30 14.05 -3.09 5.36
N ASN A 31 13.36 -4.19 5.69
CA ASN A 31 13.68 -5.54 5.23
C ASN A 31 12.50 -6.14 4.44
N LEU A 32 11.93 -5.39 3.52
CA LEU A 32 10.83 -5.83 2.66
C LEU A 32 11.33 -6.74 1.53
N SER A 33 10.54 -7.74 1.18
CA SER A 33 10.78 -8.62 0.04
C SER A 33 9.68 -8.45 -1.00
N ALA A 34 9.96 -8.79 -2.25
CA ALA A 34 8.95 -8.79 -3.31
C ALA A 34 7.74 -9.68 -2.96
N GLY A 35 7.98 -10.80 -2.24
CA GLY A 35 6.91 -11.67 -1.74
C GLY A 35 6.05 -11.01 -0.67
N MET A 36 6.65 -10.22 0.24
CA MET A 36 5.89 -9.42 1.22
C MET A 36 4.99 -8.39 0.53
N LEU A 37 5.54 -7.63 -0.42
CA LEU A 37 4.79 -6.63 -1.16
C LEU A 37 3.68 -7.26 -2.01
N SER A 38 3.93 -8.41 -2.64
CA SER A 38 2.90 -9.17 -3.36
C SER A 38 1.74 -9.54 -2.44
N ARG A 39 2.03 -10.03 -1.22
CA ARG A 39 1.00 -10.34 -0.23
C ARG A 39 0.19 -9.10 0.17
N TYR A 40 0.85 -7.97 0.37
CA TYR A 40 0.18 -6.70 0.67
C TYR A 40 -0.74 -6.26 -0.46
N GLU A 41 -0.29 -6.33 -1.71
CA GLU A 41 -1.11 -5.98 -2.88
C GLU A 41 -2.34 -6.88 -3.05
N ASN A 42 -2.24 -8.13 -2.63
CA ASN A 42 -3.31 -9.13 -2.75
C ASN A 42 -4.15 -9.30 -1.47
N GLY A 43 -4.08 -8.34 -0.52
CA GLY A 43 -5.04 -8.25 0.59
C GLY A 43 -4.58 -8.87 1.91
N THR A 44 -3.30 -9.21 2.06
CA THR A 44 -2.74 -9.49 3.40
C THR A 44 -2.58 -8.19 4.18
N ASN A 45 -2.83 -8.25 5.50
CA ASN A 45 -2.63 -7.08 6.38
C ASN A 45 -1.18 -6.58 6.31
N VAL A 46 -1.04 -5.28 6.03
CA VAL A 46 0.22 -4.54 6.12
C VAL A 46 0.46 -4.21 7.60
N SER A 47 1.66 -4.43 8.11
CA SER A 47 1.99 -3.97 9.47
C SER A 47 1.95 -2.44 9.51
N THR A 48 1.54 -1.87 10.64
CA THR A 48 1.40 -0.41 10.79
C THR A 48 2.70 0.35 10.46
N GLY A 49 3.85 -0.18 10.88
CA GLY A 49 5.14 0.43 10.55
C GLY A 49 5.39 0.48 9.04
N ASN A 50 5.22 -0.65 8.34
CA ASN A 50 5.39 -0.69 6.89
C ASN A 50 4.35 0.18 6.17
N LEU A 51 3.13 0.26 6.69
CA LEU A 51 2.08 1.12 6.14
C LEU A 51 2.51 2.59 6.11
N PHE A 52 3.09 3.11 7.21
CA PHE A 52 3.50 4.51 7.26
C PHE A 52 4.64 4.82 6.31
N PHE A 53 5.66 3.96 6.20
CA PHE A 53 6.73 4.16 5.22
C PHE A 53 6.25 4.06 3.77
N ILE A 54 5.34 3.13 3.49
CA ILE A 54 4.73 2.99 2.16
C ILE A 54 3.88 4.22 1.83
N ALA A 55 3.10 4.72 2.80
CA ALA A 55 2.28 5.91 2.62
C ALA A 55 3.13 7.15 2.38
N ASP A 56 4.23 7.34 3.12
CA ASP A 56 5.20 8.40 2.87
C ASP A 56 5.81 8.30 1.47
N PHE A 57 6.25 7.11 1.05
CA PHE A 57 6.86 6.90 -0.27
C PHE A 57 5.94 7.25 -1.44
N PHE A 58 4.66 6.90 -1.33
CA PHE A 58 3.65 7.15 -2.37
C PHE A 58 2.84 8.43 -2.13
N GLU A 59 3.18 9.23 -1.12
CA GLU A 59 2.46 10.45 -0.74
C GLU A 59 0.96 10.20 -0.53
N ILE A 60 0.62 9.07 0.10
CA ILE A 60 -0.77 8.67 0.36
C ILE A 60 -1.26 9.36 1.64
N ASP A 61 -2.30 10.18 1.51
CA ASP A 61 -3.08 10.66 2.66
C ASP A 61 -3.94 9.53 3.24
N LEU A 62 -3.46 8.93 4.33
CA LEU A 62 -4.16 7.85 5.04
C LEU A 62 -5.48 8.31 5.67
N THR A 63 -5.62 9.60 6.01
CA THR A 63 -6.88 10.15 6.55
C THR A 63 -7.93 10.21 5.44
N ALA A 64 -7.57 10.73 4.27
CA ALA A 64 -8.45 10.75 3.11
C ALA A 64 -8.82 9.33 2.66
N PHE A 65 -7.84 8.43 2.62
CA PHE A 65 -8.07 7.01 2.30
C PHE A 65 -9.05 6.35 3.27
N ALA A 66 -8.87 6.52 4.58
CA ALA A 66 -9.75 5.94 5.59
C ALA A 66 -11.20 6.44 5.45
N LYS A 67 -11.38 7.75 5.21
CA LYS A 67 -12.71 8.33 4.97
C LYS A 67 -13.38 7.72 3.72
N SER A 68 -12.64 7.59 2.63
CA SER A 68 -13.13 6.97 1.38
C SER A 68 -13.49 5.50 1.57
N PHE A 69 -12.64 4.74 2.25
CA PHE A 69 -12.87 3.34 2.57
C PHE A 69 -14.18 3.15 3.36
N VAL A 70 -14.38 3.91 4.44
CA VAL A 70 -15.59 3.82 5.26
C VAL A 70 -16.83 4.23 4.47
N LYS A 71 -16.74 5.28 3.64
CA LYS A 71 -17.85 5.72 2.78
C LYS A 71 -18.29 4.61 1.82
N ASN A 72 -17.35 3.97 1.13
CA ASN A 72 -17.66 2.91 0.16
C ASN A 72 -18.25 1.66 0.85
N ARG A 73 -17.68 1.26 1.99
CA ARG A 73 -18.20 0.13 2.78
C ARG A 73 -19.61 0.37 3.32
N ARG A 74 -19.97 1.61 3.64
CA ARG A 74 -21.34 1.95 4.05
C ARG A 74 -22.34 1.82 2.91
N ALA A 75 -21.95 2.18 1.68
CA ALA A 75 -22.79 1.99 0.50
C ALA A 75 -23.06 0.50 0.25
N GLU A 76 -22.03 -0.36 0.33
CA GLU A 76 -22.16 -1.81 0.16
C GLU A 76 -23.04 -2.51 1.22
N ILE A 77 -23.22 -1.91 2.41
CA ILE A 77 -24.09 -2.45 3.48
C ILE A 77 -25.54 -1.98 3.32
N ALA A 78 -25.76 -0.86 2.63
CA ALA A 78 -27.08 -0.26 2.45
C ALA A 78 -27.86 -0.84 1.26
N ASP A 79 -27.17 -1.54 0.35
CA ASP A 79 -27.72 -2.34 -0.76
C ASP A 79 -27.95 -3.80 -0.34
#